data_AF-A0A0H4HZH0-F1
#
_entry.id   AF-A0A0H4HZH0-F1
#
_cell.length_a   1.000
_cell.length_b   1.000
_cell.length_c   1.000
_cell.angle_alpha   90.00
_cell.angle_beta   90.00
_cell.angle_gamma   90.00
#
_symmetry.space_group_name_H-M   'P 1'
#
loop_
_entity.id
_entity.type
_entity.pdbx_description
1 polymer ?
#
loop_
_entity_poly.entity_id
_entity_poly.type
_entity_poly.pdbx_seq_one_letter_code
_entity_poly.pdbx_strand_id
1 'polypeptide(L)'
;MSQKNPNAERYIAIARACLKAINDTAANAGDREQKIQAVYEAIDTAFQAEFKSQRQNVAVMATVLERIASGELSADKTVDLARKTLDQQPQTHGKTRMH
;
A
#
# COMPACT_ATOMS: atom_id res chain seq x y z
N MET A 1 0.77 20.83 -19.28
CA MET A 1 1.36 20.20 -18.08
C MET A 1 0.78 18.80 -17.96
N SER A 2 1.57 17.75 -18.20
CA SER A 2 1.08 16.37 -18.07
C SER A 2 0.64 16.11 -16.64
N GLN A 3 -0.64 15.78 -16.45
CA GLN A 3 -1.15 15.22 -15.20
C GLN A 3 -0.28 14.00 -14.88
N LYS A 4 0.66 14.15 -13.95
CA LYS A 4 1.35 13.00 -13.35
C LYS A 4 0.27 12.22 -12.62
N ASN A 5 -0.17 11.11 -13.20
CA ASN A 5 -1.07 10.20 -12.52
C ASN A 5 -0.39 9.82 -11.19
N PRO A 6 -0.99 10.12 -10.02
CA PRO A 6 -0.35 9.88 -8.72
C PRO A 6 -0.06 8.41 -8.44
N ASN A 7 -0.64 7.50 -9.24
CA ASN A 7 -0.38 6.07 -9.20
C ASN A 7 0.59 5.60 -10.29
N ALA A 8 1.12 6.48 -11.15
CA ALA A 8 1.99 6.13 -12.27
C ALA A 8 3.22 5.35 -11.79
N GLU A 9 3.87 5.80 -10.71
CA GLU A 9 5.03 5.13 -10.13
C GLU A 9 4.68 3.73 -9.59
N ARG A 10 3.49 3.59 -8.98
CA ARG A 10 2.97 2.29 -8.50
C ARG A 10 2.70 1.33 -9.65
N TYR A 11 2.04 1.81 -10.70
CA TYR A 11 1.79 1.02 -11.92
C TYR A 11 3.10 0.63 -12.63
N ILE A 12 4.09 1.51 -12.65
CA ILE A 12 5.42 1.22 -13.21
C ILE A 12 6.15 0.16 -12.37
N ALA A 13 6.08 0.22 -11.03
CA ALA A 13 6.70 -0.77 -10.15
C ALA A 13 6.07 -2.16 -10.36
N ILE A 14 4.75 -2.23 -10.43
CA ILE A 14 4.00 -3.45 -10.74
C ILE A 14 4.40 -3.97 -12.13
N ALA A 15 4.38 -3.13 -13.16
CA ALA A 15 4.74 -3.53 -14.53
C ALA A 15 6.18 -4.06 -14.63
N ARG A 16 7.12 -3.47 -13.88
CA ARG A 16 8.51 -3.95 -13.80
C ARG A 16 8.59 -5.31 -13.11
N ALA A 17 7.82 -5.55 -12.05
CA ALA A 17 7.74 -6.85 -11.41
C ALA A 17 7.16 -7.91 -12.35
N CYS A 18 6.11 -7.57 -13.13
CA CYS A 18 5.56 -8.44 -14.17
C CYS A 18 6.62 -8.80 -15.22
N LEU A 19 7.31 -7.80 -15.76
CA LEU A 19 8.35 -8.00 -16.78
C LEU A 19 9.50 -8.85 -16.26
N LYS A 20 9.92 -8.65 -15.00
CA LYS A 20 10.93 -9.48 -14.36
C LYS A 20 10.47 -10.93 -14.23
N ALA A 21 9.25 -11.17 -13.76
CA ALA A 21 8.70 -12.51 -13.65
C ALA A 21 8.58 -13.20 -15.03
N ILE A 22 8.22 -12.47 -16.08
CA ILE A 22 8.21 -13.00 -17.47
C ILE A 22 9.63 -13.40 -17.92
N ASN A 23 10.64 -12.58 -17.62
CA ASN A 23 12.02 -12.88 -18.00
C ASN A 23 12.60 -14.07 -17.19
N ASP A 24 12.33 -14.11 -15.88
CA ASP A 24 12.75 -15.20 -14.99
C ASP A 24 12.07 -16.52 -15.37
N THR A 25 10.81 -16.48 -15.80
CA THR A 25 10.10 -17.66 -16.30
C THR A 25 10.55 -18.06 -17.70
N ALA A 26 10.88 -17.12 -18.60
CA ALA A 26 11.44 -17.43 -19.91
C ALA A 26 12.78 -18.19 -19.82
N ALA A 27 13.61 -17.86 -18.82
CA ALA A 27 14.90 -18.51 -18.58
C ALA A 27 14.81 -19.95 -18.00
N ASN A 28 13.68 -20.33 -17.40
CA ASN A 28 13.49 -21.64 -16.78
C ASN A 28 12.73 -22.62 -17.69
N ALA A 29 13.16 -23.89 -17.79
CA ALA A 29 12.55 -24.92 -18.64
C ALA A 29 11.26 -25.55 -18.04
N GLY A 30 10.32 -24.72 -17.58
CA GLY A 30 9.02 -25.15 -17.04
C GLY A 30 7.89 -25.14 -18.08
N ASP A 31 6.80 -25.85 -17.80
CA ASP A 31 5.60 -25.83 -18.64
C ASP A 31 5.01 -24.41 -18.69
N ARG A 32 4.46 -24.01 -19.84
CA ARG A 32 3.96 -22.66 -20.09
C ARG A 32 2.92 -22.23 -19.05
N GLU A 33 2.12 -23.16 -18.56
CA GLU A 33 1.12 -22.93 -17.52
C GLU A 33 1.74 -22.57 -16.16
N GLN A 34 2.82 -23.25 -15.76
CA GLN A 34 3.55 -22.94 -14.52
C GLN A 34 4.19 -21.55 -14.57
N LYS A 35 4.68 -21.15 -15.74
CA LYS A 35 5.24 -19.80 -15.96
C LYS A 35 4.18 -18.71 -15.82
N ILE A 36 3.00 -18.95 -16.38
CA ILE A 36 1.87 -18.01 -16.26
C ILE A 36 1.44 -17.88 -14.80
N GLN A 37 1.34 -19.00 -14.08
CA GLN A 37 1.00 -19.00 -12.66
C GLN A 37 2.02 -18.23 -11.81
N ALA A 38 3.31 -18.44 -12.04
CA ALA A 38 4.38 -17.72 -11.35
C ALA A 38 4.33 -16.20 -11.57
N VAL A 39 3.94 -15.75 -12.77
CA VAL A 39 3.75 -14.32 -13.05
C VAL A 39 2.57 -13.77 -12.25
N TYR A 40 1.43 -14.47 -12.20
CA TYR A 40 0.30 -14.04 -11.39
C TYR A 40 0.63 -13.92 -9.90
N GLU A 41 1.36 -14.89 -9.34
CA GLU A 41 1.78 -14.87 -7.94
C GLU A 41 2.77 -13.73 -7.64
N ALA A 42 3.70 -13.46 -8.57
CA ALA A 42 4.63 -12.34 -8.44
C ALA A 42 3.90 -10.99 -8.49
N ILE A 43 2.89 -10.87 -9.37
CA ILE A 43 2.02 -9.70 -9.45
C ILE A 43 1.29 -9.51 -8.13
N ASP A 44 0.57 -10.54 -7.66
CA ASP A 44 -0.22 -10.46 -6.45
C ASP A 44 0.67 -10.11 -5.24
N THR A 45 1.85 -10.71 -5.14
CA THR A 45 2.83 -10.38 -4.10
C THR A 45 3.27 -8.92 -4.15
N ALA A 46 3.57 -8.39 -5.34
CA ALA A 46 3.97 -7.00 -5.51
C ALA A 46 2.85 -6.03 -5.14
N PHE A 47 1.61 -6.33 -5.55
CA PHE A 47 0.43 -5.58 -5.15
C PHE A 47 0.25 -5.62 -3.62
N GLN A 48 0.25 -6.81 -3.02
CA GLN A 48 0.06 -6.96 -1.58
C GLN A 48 1.12 -6.21 -0.77
N ALA A 49 2.37 -6.20 -1.23
CA ALA A 49 3.47 -5.46 -0.62
C ALA A 49 3.24 -3.94 -0.67
N GLU A 50 2.88 -3.41 -1.85
CA GLU A 50 2.59 -1.98 -2.04
C GLU A 50 1.38 -1.50 -1.22
N PHE A 51 0.39 -2.37 -1.00
CA PHE A 51 -0.80 -2.05 -0.22
C PHE A 51 -0.66 -2.42 1.27
N LYS A 52 0.43 -3.05 1.69
CA LYS A 52 0.63 -3.50 3.08
C LYS A 52 0.57 -2.34 4.07
N SER A 53 1.34 -1.27 3.80
CA SER A 53 1.36 -0.08 4.64
C SER A 53 -0.01 0.61 4.68
N GLN A 54 -0.67 0.75 3.53
CA GLN A 54 -2.01 1.34 3.47
C GLN A 54 -3.05 0.54 4.25
N ARG A 55 -3.08 -0.79 4.11
CA ARG A 55 -3.97 -1.68 4.88
C ARG A 55 -3.70 -1.59 6.38
N GLN A 56 -2.43 -1.55 6.78
CA GLN A 56 -2.05 -1.40 8.18
C GLN A 56 -2.54 -0.07 8.77
N ASN A 57 -2.40 1.03 8.03
CA ASN A 57 -2.88 2.34 8.48
C ASN A 57 -4.41 2.35 8.63
N VAL A 58 -5.14 1.78 7.68
CA VAL A 58 -6.61 1.67 7.77
C VAL A 58 -7.03 0.84 8.98
N ALA A 59 -6.34 -0.28 9.25
CA ALA A 59 -6.61 -1.11 10.42
C ALA A 59 -6.39 -0.34 11.73
N VAL A 60 -5.29 0.41 11.84
CA VAL A 60 -5.02 1.25 13.02
C VAL A 60 -6.10 2.32 13.20
N MET A 61 -6.51 2.99 12.12
CA MET A 61 -7.59 3.99 12.17
C MET A 61 -8.92 3.37 12.59
N ALA A 62 -9.26 2.18 12.10
CA ALA A 62 -10.47 1.47 12.50
C ALA A 62 -10.48 1.16 14.00
N THR A 63 -9.38 0.62 14.55
CA THR A 63 -9.26 0.34 16.00
C THR A 63 -9.35 1.60 16.85
N VAL A 64 -8.78 2.73 16.39
CA VAL A 64 -8.88 4.01 17.09
C VAL A 64 -10.31 4.53 17.08
N LEU A 65 -11.02 4.44 15.95
CA LEU A 65 -12.42 4.82 15.85
C LEU A 65 -13.31 3.94 16.73
N GLU A 66 -13.08 2.64 16.78
CA GLU A 66 -13.75 1.72 17.72
C GLU A 66 -13.51 2.14 19.17
N ARG A 67 -12.27 2.51 19.52
CA ARG A 67 -11.93 2.97 20.87
C ARG A 67 -12.63 4.28 21.20
N ILE A 68 -12.74 5.21 20.26
CA ILE A 68 -13.47 6.47 20.46
C ILE A 68 -14.97 6.20 20.60
N ALA A 69 -15.53 5.33 19.75
CA ALA A 69 -16.94 4.96 19.76
C ALA A 69 -17.36 4.22 21.05
N SER A 70 -16.43 3.54 21.72
CA SER A 70 -16.69 2.89 23.01
C SER A 70 -17.13 3.86 24.12
N GLY A 71 -16.82 5.16 23.98
CA GLY A 71 -17.17 6.18 24.97
C GLY A 71 -16.35 6.11 26.27
N GLU A 72 -15.38 5.20 26.37
CA GLU A 72 -14.55 5.01 27.57
C GLU A 72 -13.44 6.06 27.75
N LEU A 73 -13.28 6.97 26.78
CA LEU A 73 -12.27 8.01 26.79
C LEU A 73 -12.88 9.37 27.14
N SER A 74 -12.18 10.14 27.98
CA SER A 74 -12.51 11.55 28.18
C SER A 74 -12.27 12.34 26.88
N ALA A 75 -12.92 13.49 26.74
CA ALA A 75 -12.79 14.35 25.55
C ALA A 75 -11.32 14.66 25.21
N ASP A 76 -10.50 15.01 26.22
CA ASP A 76 -9.08 15.29 26.03
C ASP A 76 -8.29 14.07 25.53
N LYS A 77 -8.57 12.88 26.07
CA LYS A 77 -7.91 11.63 25.65
C LYS A 77 -8.32 11.22 24.23
N THR A 78 -9.57 11.48 23.85
CA THR A 78 -10.07 11.26 22.49
C THR A 78 -9.34 12.16 21.49
N VAL A 79 -9.21 13.45 21.80
CA VAL A 79 -8.49 14.42 20.96
C VAL A 79 -7.01 14.04 20.84
N ASP A 80 -6.37 13.67 21.94
CA ASP A 80 -4.95 13.25 21.95
C ASP A 80 -4.73 11.97 21.13
N LEU A 81 -5.59 10.96 21.31
CA LEU A 81 -5.53 9.71 20.54
C LEU A 81 -5.73 9.95 19.04
N ALA A 82 -6.69 10.80 18.67
CA ALA A 82 -6.94 11.16 17.27
C ALA A 82 -5.73 11.87 16.65
N ARG A 83 -5.11 12.83 17.35
CA ARG A 83 -3.91 13.54 16.87
C ARG A 83 -2.73 12.59 16.66
N LYS A 84 -2.44 11.74 17.64
CA LYS A 84 -1.36 10.74 17.54
C LYS A 84 -1.57 9.79 16.36
N THR A 85 -2.81 9.39 16.10
CA THR A 85 -3.16 8.50 14.98
C THR A 85 -2.95 9.19 13.63
N LEU A 86 -3.28 10.48 13.53
CA LEU A 86 -3.02 11.28 12.32
C LEU A 86 -1.51 11.51 12.09
N ASP A 87 -0.75 11.77 13.16
CA ASP A 87 0.70 11.98 13.09
C ASP A 87 1.48 10.70 12.71
N GLN A 88 0.91 9.52 13.00
CA GLN A 88 1.46 8.22 12.63
C GLN A 88 1.21 7.84 11.17
N GLN A 89 0.42 8.60 10.42
CA GLN A 89 0.27 8.33 8.99
C GLN A 89 1.62 8.49 8.30
N PRO A 90 2.15 7.46 7.63
CA PRO A 90 3.33 7.63 6.80
C PRO A 90 3.02 8.73 5.81
N GLN A 91 3.90 9.73 5.72
CA GLN A 91 3.80 10.80 4.73
C GLN A 91 3.63 10.11 3.40
N THR A 92 2.41 10.10 2.86
CA THR A 92 2.18 9.70 1.49
C THR A 92 3.13 10.57 0.69
N HIS A 93 4.02 9.97 -0.10
CA HIS A 93 4.96 10.71 -0.92
C HIS A 93 4.16 11.69 -1.80
N GLY A 94 4.09 12.93 -1.32
CA GLY A 94 3.08 13.91 -1.73
C GLY A 94 3.17 15.19 -0.91
N LYS A 95 4.30 15.42 -0.21
CA LYS A 95 4.62 16.73 0.37
C LYS A 95 5.14 17.66 -0.74
N THR A 96 4.27 18.04 -1.67
CA THR A 96 4.43 19.36 -2.30
C THR A 96 3.88 20.38 -1.32
N ARG A 97 4.71 20.72 -0.34
CA ARG A 97 4.52 21.91 0.49
C ARG A 97 5.07 23.07 -0.34
N MET A 98 4.24 23.67 -1.20
CA MET A 98 4.52 24.99 -1.74
C MET A 98 4.20 26.02 -0.67
N HIS A 99 5.16 26.93 -0.46
CA HIS A 99 5.12 28.06 0.47
C HIS A 99 4.02 29.06 0.12
#